data_AF-A0A2V8UXZ2-F1
#
_entry.id   AF-A0A2V8UXZ2-F1
#
_cell.length_a   1.000
_cell.length_b   1.000
_cell.length_c   1.000
_cell.angle_alpha   90.00
_cell.angle_beta   90.00
_cell.angle_gamma   90.00
#
_symmetry.space_group_name_H-M   'P 1'
#
loop_
_entity.id
_entity.type
_entity.pdbx_description
1 polymer ?
#
loop_
_entity_poly.entity_id
_entity_poly.type
_entity_poly.pdbx_seq_one_letter_code
_entity_poly.pdbx_strand_id
1 'polypeptide(L)'
;MVTRRELFTLAGAGALAGPMRAAQGGPSVRYRDYARCLPDYLRAQAERAYSRRNSAIAKLTTEAAIRERQRWVTRTFRKLNGGMPERTPLKPRTLGSFEREGYRVEKSCTKVISDQILRVDMV
;
A
#
# COMPACT_ATOMS: atom_id res chain seq x y z
N MET A 1 -61.71 -33.99 -5.57
CA MET A 1 -60.39 -34.65 -5.76
C MET A 1 -59.73 -34.02 -6.96
N VAL A 2 -58.67 -33.22 -6.75
CA VAL A 2 -58.01 -32.44 -7.80
C VAL A 2 -56.84 -33.24 -8.37
N THR A 3 -56.76 -33.31 -9.69
CA THR A 3 -55.91 -34.26 -10.42
C THR A 3 -54.50 -33.68 -10.64
N ARG A 4 -53.47 -34.49 -10.41
CA ARG A 4 -52.02 -34.17 -10.45
C ARG A 4 -51.48 -33.51 -11.73
N ARG A 5 -52.30 -33.32 -12.77
CA ARG A 5 -51.93 -32.69 -14.05
C ARG A 5 -52.27 -31.20 -14.14
N GLU A 6 -53.11 -30.66 -13.27
CA GLU A 6 -53.50 -29.24 -13.30
C GLU A 6 -52.58 -28.34 -12.46
N LEU A 7 -51.67 -28.93 -11.65
CA LEU A 7 -50.78 -28.16 -10.79
C LEU A 7 -49.57 -27.54 -11.51
N PHE A 8 -49.32 -27.88 -12.78
CA PHE A 8 -48.12 -27.45 -13.51
C PHE A 8 -48.37 -26.36 -14.56
N THR A 9 -49.61 -25.97 -14.83
CA THR A 9 -49.92 -24.93 -15.84
C THR A 9 -50.05 -23.53 -15.24
N LEU A 10 -49.94 -23.37 -13.92
CA LEU A 10 -50.16 -22.09 -13.21
C LEU A 10 -48.89 -21.51 -12.54
N ALA A 11 -47.70 -21.93 -12.97
CA ALA A 11 -46.42 -21.40 -12.47
C ALA A 11 -45.53 -20.76 -13.56
N GLY A 12 -46.07 -20.55 -14.76
CA GLY A 12 -45.27 -20.18 -15.95
C GLY A 12 -45.44 -18.77 -16.52
N ALA A 13 -46.23 -17.87 -15.90
CA ALA A 13 -46.56 -16.57 -16.49
C ALA A 13 -46.30 -15.33 -15.60
N GLY A 14 -45.70 -15.51 -14.41
CA GLY A 14 -45.63 -14.45 -13.39
C GLY A 14 -44.23 -13.95 -12.99
N ALA A 15 -43.15 -14.29 -13.71
CA ALA A 15 -41.78 -14.02 -13.26
C ALA A 15 -40.85 -13.36 -14.29
N LEU A 16 -41.38 -12.59 -15.26
CA LEU A 16 -40.55 -11.77 -16.17
C LEU A 16 -40.66 -10.26 -15.94
N ALA A 17 -41.35 -9.82 -14.88
CA ALA A 17 -41.50 -8.40 -14.52
C ALA A 17 -40.68 -8.00 -13.28
N GLY A 18 -39.56 -8.66 -13.02
CA GLY A 18 -38.52 -8.04 -12.17
C GLY A 18 -37.90 -6.89 -12.96
N PRO A 19 -37.67 -5.70 -12.39
CA PRO A 19 -36.96 -4.66 -13.11
C PRO A 19 -35.61 -5.25 -13.46
N MET A 20 -35.42 -5.52 -14.75
CA MET A 20 -34.15 -5.86 -15.33
C MET A 20 -33.26 -4.71 -14.92
N ARG A 21 -32.41 -4.92 -13.90
CA ARG A 21 -31.38 -3.97 -13.54
C ARG A 21 -30.55 -3.90 -14.80
N ALA A 22 -30.80 -2.89 -15.62
CA ALA A 22 -29.95 -2.52 -16.73
C ALA A 22 -28.55 -2.60 -16.14
N ALA A 23 -27.77 -3.56 -16.65
CA ALA A 23 -26.37 -3.67 -16.28
C ALA A 23 -25.84 -2.27 -16.49
N GLN A 24 -25.54 -1.58 -15.38
CA GLN A 24 -25.15 -0.19 -15.41
C GLN A 24 -23.94 -0.17 -16.31
N GLY A 25 -24.11 0.40 -17.51
CA GLY A 25 -23.04 0.48 -18.49
C GLY A 25 -21.89 1.15 -17.77
N GLY A 26 -20.74 0.47 -17.72
CA GLY A 26 -19.51 1.09 -17.27
C GLY A 26 -19.34 2.42 -18.01
N PRO A 27 -18.64 3.40 -17.41
CA PRO A 27 -18.51 4.73 -18.00
C PRO A 27 -18.12 4.59 -19.48
N SER A 28 -18.94 5.11 -20.38
CA SER A 28 -18.65 5.12 -21.81
C SER A 28 -17.52 6.12 -22.04
N VAL A 29 -16.28 5.65 -21.86
CA VAL A 29 -15.08 6.45 -22.07
C VAL A 29 -14.94 6.63 -23.58
N ARG A 30 -14.98 7.88 -24.03
CA ARG A 30 -14.72 8.19 -25.45
C ARG A 30 -13.25 7.94 -25.73
N TYR A 31 -12.93 7.56 -26.96
CA TYR A 31 -11.54 7.26 -27.34
C TYR A 31 -10.55 8.39 -26.98
N ARG A 32 -10.97 9.65 -27.16
CA ARG A 32 -10.16 10.84 -26.85
C ARG A 32 -9.91 11.06 -25.35
N ASP A 33 -10.71 10.44 -24.48
CA ASP A 33 -10.62 10.61 -23.03
C ASP A 33 -9.77 9.52 -22.35
N TYR A 34 -9.35 8.47 -23.08
CA TYR A 34 -8.56 7.36 -22.51
C TYR A 34 -7.27 7.81 -21.84
N ALA A 35 -6.59 8.80 -22.41
CA ALA A 35 -5.36 9.36 -21.84
C ALA A 35 -5.58 9.97 -20.44
N ARG A 36 -6.81 10.37 -20.11
CA ARG A 36 -7.17 10.95 -18.81
C ARG A 36 -7.62 9.91 -17.79
N CYS A 37 -8.11 8.74 -18.22
CA CYS A 37 -8.66 7.73 -17.33
C CYS A 37 -7.69 7.27 -16.24
N LEU A 38 -6.43 6.98 -16.60
CA LEU A 38 -5.44 6.54 -15.63
C LEU A 38 -5.02 7.66 -14.66
N PRO A 39 -4.64 8.87 -15.13
CA PRO A 39 -4.36 9.99 -14.24
C PRO A 39 -5.52 10.35 -13.31
N ASP A 40 -6.75 10.40 -13.81
CA ASP A 40 -7.93 10.74 -13.00
C ASP A 40 -8.24 9.66 -11.97
N TYR A 41 -8.09 8.38 -12.33
CA TYR A 41 -8.23 7.28 -11.38
C TYR A 41 -7.18 7.34 -10.26
N LEU A 42 -5.91 7.57 -10.61
CA LEU A 42 -4.82 7.69 -9.65
C LEU A 42 -5.00 8.93 -8.76
N ARG A 43 -5.46 10.05 -9.33
CA ARG A 43 -5.80 11.27 -8.58
C ARG A 43 -6.92 11.01 -7.58
N ALA A 44 -8.00 10.37 -7.99
CA ALA A 44 -9.09 10.01 -7.10
C ALA A 44 -8.62 9.06 -5.98
N GLN A 45 -7.71 8.13 -6.29
CA GLN A 45 -7.11 7.24 -5.29
C GLN A 45 -6.23 8.01 -4.30
N ALA A 46 -5.43 8.97 -4.78
CA ALA A 46 -4.61 9.83 -3.95
C ALA A 46 -5.47 10.72 -3.04
N GLU A 47 -6.51 11.36 -3.58
CA GLU A 47 -7.46 12.18 -2.83
C GLU A 47 -8.12 11.39 -1.69
N ARG A 48 -8.59 10.16 -1.97
CA ARG A 48 -9.13 9.26 -0.93
C ARG A 48 -8.10 8.97 0.17
N ALA A 49 -6.85 8.71 -0.20
CA ALA A 49 -5.78 8.46 0.76
C ALA A 49 -5.45 9.71 1.60
N TYR A 50 -5.40 10.88 0.99
CA TYR A 50 -5.19 12.16 1.66
C TYR A 50 -6.31 12.48 2.64
N SER A 51 -7.57 12.33 2.24
CA SER A 51 -8.71 12.55 3.12
C SER A 51 -8.66 11.64 4.35
N ARG A 52 -8.37 10.34 4.18
CA ARG A 52 -8.18 9.41 5.31
C ARG A 52 -7.05 9.84 6.24
N ARG A 53 -5.91 10.28 5.69
CA ARG A 53 -4.78 10.78 6.48
C ARG A 53 -5.16 12.02 7.28
N ASN A 54 -5.81 13.00 6.64
CA ASN A 54 -6.17 14.27 7.25
C ASN A 54 -7.19 14.06 8.38
N SER A 55 -8.22 13.25 8.16
CA SER A 55 -9.18 12.88 9.21
C SER A 55 -8.52 12.16 10.39
N ALA A 56 -7.48 11.36 10.14
CA ALA A 56 -6.71 10.72 11.21
C ALA A 56 -5.77 11.69 11.95
N ILE A 57 -5.26 12.72 11.29
CA ILE A 57 -4.42 13.77 11.90
C ILE A 57 -5.27 14.74 12.73
N ALA A 58 -6.44 15.12 12.24
CA ALA A 58 -7.36 16.03 12.94
C ALA A 58 -7.79 15.50 14.33
N LYS A 59 -7.75 14.18 14.54
CA LYS A 59 -8.06 13.52 15.82
C LYS A 59 -6.91 13.56 16.83
N LEU A 60 -5.71 13.98 16.43
CA LEU A 60 -4.52 13.99 17.29
C LEU A 60 -4.50 15.25 18.15
N THR A 61 -5.23 15.24 19.26
CA THR A 61 -5.33 16.39 20.17
C THR A 61 -4.46 16.27 21.42
N THR A 62 -3.90 15.08 21.69
CA THR A 62 -3.12 14.81 22.89
C THR A 62 -1.71 14.31 22.54
N GLU A 63 -0.74 14.52 23.42
CA GLU A 63 0.62 13.99 23.22
C GLU A 63 0.61 12.46 23.08
N ALA A 64 -0.17 11.76 23.92
CA ALA A 64 -0.28 10.31 23.86
C ALA A 64 -0.74 9.81 22.47
N ALA A 65 -1.75 10.47 21.89
CA ALA A 65 -2.23 10.15 20.54
C ALA A 65 -1.17 10.41 19.46
N ILE A 66 -0.39 11.49 19.59
CA ILE A 66 0.71 11.78 18.67
C ILE A 66 1.81 10.70 18.76
N ARG A 67 2.21 10.31 19.98
CA ARG A 67 3.21 9.25 20.20
C ARG A 67 2.75 7.91 19.64
N GLU A 68 1.48 7.58 19.81
CA GLU A 68 0.89 6.38 19.21
C GLU A 68 0.94 6.41 17.69
N ARG A 69 0.57 7.55 17.09
CA ARG A 69 0.64 7.74 15.64
C ARG A 69 2.08 7.59 15.12
N GLN A 70 3.08 8.13 15.81
CA GLN A 70 4.49 7.97 15.45
C GLN A 70 4.89 6.48 15.42
N ARG A 71 4.55 5.73 16.46
CA ARG A 71 4.80 4.28 16.51
C ARG A 71 4.13 3.53 15.36
N TRP A 72 2.89 3.90 15.03
CA TRP A 72 2.16 3.32 13.91
C TRP A 72 2.81 3.63 12.55
N VAL A 73 3.26 4.87 12.32
CA VAL A 73 3.93 5.27 11.09
C VAL A 73 5.22 4.48 10.89
N THR A 74 6.08 4.42 11.90
CA THR A 74 7.36 3.68 11.83
C THR A 74 7.12 2.20 11.54
N ARG A 75 6.12 1.58 12.18
CA ARG A 75 5.77 0.17 11.94
C ARG A 75 5.25 -0.05 10.53
N THR A 76 4.34 0.80 10.07
CA THR A 76 3.75 0.70 8.73
C THR A 76 4.81 0.89 7.65
N PHE A 77 5.67 1.89 7.81
CA PHE A 77 6.78 2.14 6.89
C PHE A 77 7.74 0.94 6.81
N ARG A 78 8.13 0.40 7.97
CA ARG A 78 8.96 -0.82 8.01
C ARG A 78 8.30 -2.01 7.33
N LYS A 79 6.99 -2.18 7.48
CA LYS A 79 6.23 -3.25 6.80
C LYS A 79 6.21 -3.07 5.29
N LEU A 80 5.97 -1.84 4.81
CA LEU A 80 5.90 -1.54 3.38
C LEU A 80 7.25 -1.73 2.66
N ASN A 81 8.36 -1.45 3.35
CA ASN A 81 9.70 -1.65 2.81
C ASN A 81 10.19 -3.12 2.87
N GLY A 82 9.35 -4.06 3.31
CA GLY A 82 9.74 -5.49 3.42
C GLY A 82 10.49 -5.87 4.70
N GLY A 83 10.44 -5.04 5.74
CA GLY A 83 11.14 -5.26 7.00
C GLY A 83 12.44 -4.47 7.13
N MET A 84 13.17 -4.68 8.23
CA MET A 84 14.55 -4.19 8.36
C MET A 84 15.46 -5.41 8.26
N PRO A 85 16.60 -5.33 7.57
CA PRO A 85 17.60 -6.39 7.63
C PRO A 85 17.98 -6.68 9.09
N GLU A 86 18.49 -7.89 9.31
CA GLU A 86 19.07 -8.26 10.60
C GLU A 86 20.14 -7.23 11.00
N ARG A 87 20.09 -6.79 12.25
CA ARG A 87 21.05 -5.81 12.76
C ARG A 87 22.40 -6.49 12.93
N THR A 88 23.27 -6.32 11.95
CA THR A 88 24.66 -6.75 12.04
C THR A 88 25.49 -5.69 12.76
N PRO A 89 26.45 -6.08 13.62
CA PRO A 89 27.37 -5.13 14.25
C PRO A 89 28.12 -4.34 13.17
N LEU A 90 27.97 -3.01 13.22
CA LEU A 90 28.78 -2.09 12.43
C LEU A 90 30.22 -2.26 12.95
N LYS A 91 31.09 -2.90 12.15
CA LYS A 91 32.52 -3.04 12.43
C LYS A 91 33.27 -1.93 11.69
N PRO A 92 33.28 -0.68 12.20
CA PRO A 92 33.97 0.41 11.52
C PRO A 92 35.48 0.13 11.52
N ARG A 93 36.13 0.35 10.38
CA ARG A 93 37.58 0.34 10.25
C ARG A 93 38.03 1.70 9.76
N THR A 94 38.96 2.32 10.49
CA THR A 94 39.58 3.57 10.06
C THR A 94 40.61 3.25 8.97
N LEU A 95 40.42 3.81 7.79
CA LEU A 95 41.27 3.60 6.61
C LEU A 95 42.41 4.62 6.52
N GLY A 96 42.35 5.70 7.29
CA GLY A 96 43.36 6.75 7.33
C GLY A 96 42.79 8.04 7.88
N SER A 97 43.67 8.96 8.27
CA SER A 97 43.32 10.27 8.80
C SER A 97 44.25 11.34 8.25
N PHE A 98 43.73 12.57 8.12
CA PHE A 98 44.57 13.74 7.84
C PHE A 98 44.20 14.89 8.76
N GLU A 99 45.21 15.68 9.12
CA GLU A 99 45.06 16.85 9.97
C GLU A 99 45.09 18.13 9.12
N ARG A 100 44.27 19.09 9.54
CA ARG A 100 44.20 20.47 9.05
C ARG A 100 44.17 21.38 10.26
N GLU A 101 44.50 22.65 10.06
CA GLU A 101 44.46 23.62 11.14
C GLU A 101 43.03 23.70 11.71
N GLY A 102 42.89 23.28 12.98
CA GLY A 102 41.62 23.27 13.71
C GLY A 102 40.76 21.98 13.62
N TYR A 103 41.10 20.99 12.78
CA TYR A 103 40.34 19.72 12.75
C TYR A 103 41.11 18.53 12.16
N ARG A 104 40.68 17.32 12.55
CA ARG A 104 41.17 16.03 12.05
C ARG A 104 40.04 15.29 11.36
N VAL A 105 40.28 14.82 10.14
CA VAL A 105 39.32 14.01 9.37
C VAL A 105 39.78 12.57 9.38
N GLU A 106 38.88 11.66 9.76
CA GLU A 106 39.10 10.22 9.71
C GLU A 106 38.17 9.57 8.69
N LYS A 107 38.73 8.79 7.78
CA LYS A 107 37.95 8.00 6.82
C LYS A 107 37.65 6.65 7.45
N SER A 108 36.39 6.37 7.75
CA SER A 108 35.97 5.05 8.22
C SER A 108 35.19 4.30 7.14
N CYS A 109 35.45 3.00 6.98
CA CYS A 109 34.60 2.11 6.20
C CYS A 109 33.87 1.16 7.14
N THR A 110 32.59 0.93 6.87
CA THR A 110 31.78 -0.01 7.63
C THR A 110 31.12 -0.98 6.69
N LYS A 111 31.19 -2.28 7.00
CA LYS A 111 30.47 -3.31 6.25
C LYS A 111 29.04 -3.36 6.76
N VAL A 112 28.09 -2.99 5.90
CA VAL A 112 26.66 -2.86 6.24
C VAL A 112 25.85 -4.10 5.83
N ILE A 113 26.40 -4.96 4.96
CA ILE A 113 25.72 -6.17 4.46
C ILE A 113 26.23 -7.41 5.19
N SER A 114 25.30 -8.29 5.59
CA SER A 114 25.58 -9.59 6.21
C SER A 114 26.48 -10.45 5.32
N ASP A 115 27.49 -11.09 5.91
CA ASP A 115 28.42 -12.01 5.21
C ASP A 115 27.73 -13.25 4.61
N GLN A 116 26.49 -13.54 5.01
CA GLN A 116 25.75 -14.71 4.52
C GLN A 116 25.22 -14.55 3.09
N ILE A 117 25.04 -13.32 2.60
CA ILE A 117 24.52 -13.07 1.23
C ILE A 117 25.60 -13.31 0.16
N LEU A 118 26.88 -13.23 0.52
CA LEU A 118 28.01 -13.41 -0.42
C LEU A 118 28.42 -14.88 -0.61
N ARG A 119 27.63 -15.84 -0.12
CA ARG A 119 27.87 -17.30 -0.27
C ARG A 119 26.91 -17.98 -1.27
N VAL A 120 26.22 -17.20 -2.09
CA VAL A 120 25.46 -17.70 -3.24
C VAL A 120 26.20 -17.18 -4.47
N ASP A 121 26.41 -18.04 -5.46
CA ASP A 121 27.24 -17.85 -6.67
C ASP A 121 28.74 -18.19 -6.51
N MET A 122 29.02 -19.45 -6.18
CA MET A 122 30.20 -20.14 -6.72
C MET A 122 29.98 -21.66 -6.73
N VAL A 123 29.06 -22.14 -7.57
CA VAL A 123 29.02 -23.50 -8.14
C VAL A 123 28.55 -23.37 -9.59
#